data_AF-X0U0B8-F1
#
_entry.id   AF-X0U0B8-F1
#
_cell.length_a   1.000
_cell.length_b   1.000
_cell.length_c   1.000
_cell.angle_alpha   90.00
_cell.angle_beta   90.00
_cell.angle_gamma   90.00
#
_symmetry.space_group_name_H-M   'P 1'
#
loop_
_entity.id
_entity.type
_entity.pdbx_description
1 polymer ?
#
loop_
_entity_poly.entity_id
_entity_poly.type
_entity_poly.pdbx_seq_one_letter_code
_entity_poly.pdbx_strand_id
1 'polypeptide(L)' 'TDIINTDNIIYTPHVAWNSVEAETELRKSAAQEVKRVLEGGRPLNLVNKELLKCYQ' A
#
# COMPACT_ATOMS: atom_id res chain seq x y z
N THR A 1 16.94 29.00 1.13
CA THR A 1 17.48 28.16 0.04
C THR A 1 16.31 27.67 -0.77
N ASP A 2 16.24 28.07 -2.03
CA ASP A 2 15.19 27.60 -2.94
C ASP A 2 15.55 26.19 -3.39
N ILE A 3 14.73 25.22 -3.00
CA ILE A 3 14.96 23.81 -3.32
C ILE A 3 14.58 23.57 -4.78
N ILE A 4 13.52 24.21 -5.29
CA ILE A 4 12.99 23.91 -6.63
C ILE A 4 14.00 24.28 -7.73
N ASN A 5 14.76 25.35 -7.54
CA ASN A 5 15.64 25.92 -8.55
C ASN A 5 17.11 25.45 -8.46
N THR A 6 17.39 24.28 -7.89
CA THR A 6 18.76 23.74 -7.75
C THR A 6 19.02 22.57 -8.71
N ASP A 7 20.17 22.61 -9.39
CA ASP A 7 20.59 21.57 -10.35
C ASP A 7 21.18 20.31 -9.69
N ASN A 8 21.40 20.33 -8.37
CA ASN A 8 22.04 19.24 -7.63
C ASN A 8 21.04 18.18 -7.09
N ILE A 9 19.75 18.28 -7.41
CA ILE A 9 18.70 17.41 -6.88
C ILE A 9 17.88 16.81 -8.02
N ILE A 10 17.64 15.49 -7.96
CA ILE A 10 16.70 14.79 -8.84
C ILE A 10 15.35 14.69 -8.14
N TYR A 11 14.31 15.22 -8.79
CA TYR A 11 12.93 15.15 -8.31
C TYR A 11 12.18 14.00 -8.97
N THR A 12 11.40 13.26 -8.17
CA THR A 12 10.48 12.25 -8.70
C THR A 12 9.06 12.58 -8.24
N PRO A 13 8.06 12.59 -9.13
CA PRO A 13 6.69 12.99 -8.78
C PRO A 13 5.92 11.87 -8.05
N HIS A 14 6.46 11.38 -6.92
CA HIS A 14 5.88 10.28 -6.14
C HIS A 14 5.64 8.99 -6.96
N VAL A 15 6.59 8.66 -7.84
CA VAL A 15 6.49 7.53 -8.79
C VAL A 15 7.29 6.30 -8.39
N ALA A 16 7.75 6.23 -7.14
CA ALA A 16 8.55 5.09 -6.65
C ALA A 16 7.84 3.73 -6.79
N TRP A 17 6.50 3.74 -6.77
CA TRP A 17 5.66 2.55 -6.86
C TRP A 17 4.99 2.37 -8.24
N ASN A 18 5.11 3.32 -9.16
CA ASN A 18 4.24 3.45 -10.33
C ASN A 18 4.76 2.66 -11.54
N SER A 19 4.68 1.33 -11.48
CA SER A 19 4.79 0.45 -12.65
C SER A 19 3.43 -0.17 -12.98
N VAL A 20 3.25 -0.65 -14.20
CA VAL A 20 2.00 -1.32 -14.63
C VAL A 20 1.73 -2.58 -13.80
N GLU A 21 2.79 -3.32 -13.51
CA GLU A 21 2.78 -4.52 -12.67
C GLU A 21 2.41 -4.18 -11.23
N ALA A 22 3.02 -3.12 -10.67
CA ALA A 22 2.76 -2.69 -9.29
C ALA A 22 1.33 -2.19 -9.11
N GLU A 23 0.78 -1.43 -10.07
CA GLU A 23 -0.62 -0.98 -10.06
C GLU A 23 -1.59 -2.17 -10.08
N THR A 24 -1.29 -3.19 -10.88
CA THR A 24 -2.10 -4.42 -10.96
C THR A 24 -2.09 -5.17 -9.63
N GLU A 25 -0.91 -5.37 -9.03
CA GLU A 25 -0.77 -6.09 -7.77
C GLU A 25 -1.32 -5.30 -6.58
N LEU A 26 -1.23 -3.97 -6.58
CA LEU A 26 -1.85 -3.09 -5.57
C LEU A 26 -3.36 -3.30 -5.52
N ARG A 27 -4.04 -3.24 -6.68
CA ARG A 27 -5.50 -3.42 -6.76
C ARG A 27 -5.91 -4.83 -6.37
N LYS A 28 -5.19 -5.83 -6.86
CA LYS A 28 -5.46 -7.24 -6.59
C LYS A 28 -5.29 -7.59 -5.10
N SER A 29 -4.20 -7.15 -4.48
CA SER A 29 -3.93 -7.42 -3.05
C SER A 29 -4.98 -6.76 -2.15
N ALA A 30 -5.37 -5.52 -2.43
CA ALA A 30 -6.43 -4.84 -1.69
C ALA A 30 -7.78 -5.58 -1.81
N ALA A 31 -8.17 -5.99 -3.02
CA ALA A 31 -9.40 -6.75 -3.23
C ALA A 31 -9.38 -8.12 -2.54
N GLN A 32 -8.22 -8.79 -2.51
CA GLN A 32 -8.05 -10.08 -1.82
C GLN A 32 -8.17 -9.94 -0.30
N GLU A 33 -7.65 -8.88 0.32
CA GLU A 33 -7.86 -8.60 1.75
C GLU A 33 -9.36 -8.42 2.06
N VAL A 34 -10.06 -7.61 1.27
CA VAL A 34 -11.52 -7.39 1.44
C VAL A 34 -12.28 -8.70 1.34
N LYS A 35 -12.03 -9.48 0.27
CA LYS A 35 -12.66 -10.79 0.09
C LYS A 35 -12.44 -11.68 1.33
N ARG A 36 -11.21 -11.78 1.81
CA ARG A 36 -10.85 -12.64 2.94
C ARG A 36 -11.64 -12.29 4.20
N VAL A 37 -11.78 -11.01 4.50
CA VAL A 37 -12.56 -10.54 5.66
C VAL A 37 -14.04 -10.86 5.51
N LEU A 38 -14.61 -10.62 4.32
CA LEU A 38 -16.02 -10.90 4.06
C LEU A 38 -16.35 -12.40 4.12
N GLU A 39 -15.38 -13.27 3.81
CA GLU A 39 -15.49 -14.73 3.97
C GLU A 39 -15.25 -15.20 5.42
N GLY A 40 -15.09 -14.27 6.38
CA GLY A 40 -14.86 -14.58 7.80
C GLY A 40 -13.40 -14.88 8.15
N GLY A 41 -12.48 -14.75 7.20
CA GLY A 41 -11.05 -14.91 7.41
C GLY A 41 -10.39 -13.68 8.03
N ARG A 42 -9.20 -13.89 8.61
CA ARG A 42 -8.37 -12.82 9.16
C ARG A 42 -7.54 -12.14 8.06
N PRO A 43 -7.42 -10.80 8.02
CA PRO A 43 -6.52 -10.08 7.11
C PRO A 43 -5.07 -10.59 7.24
N LEU A 44 -4.34 -10.69 6.13
CA LEU A 44 -2.93 -11.09 6.17
C LEU A 44 -2.06 -9.91 6.60
N ASN A 45 -2.37 -8.71 6.10
CA ASN A 45 -1.58 -7.50 6.29
C ASN A 45 -2.28 -6.54 7.27
N LEU A 46 -2.73 -7.04 8.43
CA LEU A 46 -3.38 -6.21 9.44
C LEU A 46 -2.38 -5.24 10.10
N VAL A 47 -2.55 -3.95 9.83
CA VAL A 47 -1.73 -2.88 10.42
C VAL A 47 -2.06 -2.69 11.90
N ASN A 48 -3.35 -2.64 12.23
CA ASN A 48 -3.89 -2.50 13.59
C ASN A 48 -3.83 -3.84 14.36
N LYS A 49 -2.61 -4.24 14.77
CA LYS A 49 -2.36 -5.54 15.41
C LYS A 49 -3.15 -5.77 16.71
N GLU A 50 -3.55 -4.71 17.40
CA GLU A 50 -4.43 -4.75 18.57
C GLU A 50 -5.82 -5.36 18.29
N LEU A 51 -6.26 -5.34 17.03
CA LEU A 51 -7.53 -5.93 16.59
C LEU A 51 -7.43 -7.45 16.35
N LEU A 52 -6.25 -8.05 16.47
CA LEU A 52 -6.10 -9.50 16.34
C LEU A 52 -6.92 -10.29 17.35
N LYS A 53 -7.21 -9.70 18.51
CA LYS A 53 -8.10 -10.27 19.54
C LYS A 53 -9.54 -10.48 19.07
N CYS A 54 -9.96 -9.80 17.99
CA CYS A 54 -11.29 -9.92 17.40
C CYS A 54 -11.43 -11.14 16.47
N TYR A 55 -10.31 -11.77 16.09
CA TYR A 55 -10.28 -12.99 15.30
C TYR A 55 -9.92 -14.15 16.23
N GLN A 56 -10.94 -14.75 16.86
CA GLN A 56 -10.81 -15.95 17.72
C GLN A 56 -11.04 -17.21 16.90
#